data_AF-A0A1L8TQC7-F1
#
_entry.id   AF-A0A1L8TQC7-F1
#
_cell.length_a   1.000
_cell.length_b   1.000
_cell.length_c   1.000
_cell.angle_alpha   90.00
_cell.angle_beta   90.00
_cell.angle_gamma   90.00
#
_symmetry.space_group_name_H-M   'P 1'
#
loop_
_entity.id
_entity.type
_entity.pdbx_description
1 polymer ?
#
loop_
_entity_poly.entity_id
_entity_poly.type
_entity_poly.pdbx_seq_one_letter_code
_entity_poly.pdbx_strand_id
1 'polypeptide(L)' 'MIAGHSLNFLADVADGMKIVVGGQFNSRKQFVVQKYAVVGKTKIMMEFEQTVI' A
#
# COMPACT_ATOMS: atom_id res chain seq x y z
N MET A 1 8.06 -14.19 5.79
CA MET A 1 8.73 -13.10 6.54
C MET A 1 8.72 -11.89 5.64
N ILE A 2 8.28 -10.72 6.11
CA ILE A 2 8.49 -9.45 5.41
C ILE A 2 10.02 -9.28 5.39
N ALA A 3 10.63 -9.55 4.23
CA ALA A 3 12.07 -9.64 4.10
C ALA A 3 12.67 -8.23 4.13
N GLY A 4 13.38 -7.88 5.21
CA GLY A 4 14.29 -6.75 5.33
C GLY A 4 13.69 -5.33 5.29
N HIS A 5 12.56 -5.14 4.62
CA HIS A 5 11.94 -3.85 4.39
C HIS A 5 10.44 -3.97 4.66
N SER A 6 9.98 -3.30 5.71
CA SER A 6 8.55 -3.06 5.94
C SER A 6 7.93 -2.41 4.70
N LEU A 7 6.69 -2.79 4.37
CA LEU A 7 5.94 -2.07 3.35
C LEU A 7 5.66 -0.66 3.88
N ASN A 8 6.22 0.37 3.25
CA ASN A 8 5.98 1.75 3.64
C ASN A 8 4.82 2.32 2.83
N PHE A 9 3.71 2.55 3.52
CA PHE A 9 2.48 3.08 2.97
C PHE A 9 2.45 4.62 2.87
N LEU A 10 3.51 5.28 3.37
CA LEU A 10 3.60 6.74 3.50
C LEU A 10 2.29 7.32 4.06
N ALA A 11 1.79 8.40 3.45
CA ALA A 11 0.53 9.08 3.78
C ALA A 11 -0.65 8.60 2.92
N ASP A 12 -0.49 7.50 2.16
CA ASP A 12 -1.47 7.13 1.14
C ASP A 12 -2.60 6.28 1.72
N VAL A 13 -2.41 5.68 2.90
CA VAL A 13 -3.26 4.62 3.43
C VAL A 13 -3.69 4.92 4.88
N ALA A 14 -4.92 4.55 5.22
CA ALA A 14 -5.47 4.57 6.58
C ALA A 14 -6.13 3.23 6.91
N ASP A 15 -6.47 3.02 8.18
CA ASP A 15 -7.23 1.85 8.61
C ASP A 15 -8.55 1.74 7.84
N GLY A 16 -8.89 0.51 7.44
CA GLY A 16 -10.09 0.22 6.66
C GLY A 16 -9.95 0.41 5.14
N MET A 17 -8.84 0.94 4.65
CA MET A 17 -8.57 1.01 3.21
C MET A 17 -8.21 -0.36 2.62
N LYS A 18 -8.47 -0.51 1.31
CA LYS A 18 -8.08 -1.69 0.54
C LYS A 18 -6.87 -1.37 -0.31
N ILE A 19 -5.89 -2.26 -0.29
CA ILE A 19 -4.70 -2.19 -1.14
C ILE A 19 -4.60 -3.43 -2.03
N VAL A 20 -3.96 -3.26 -3.18
CA VAL A 20 -3.49 -4.36 -4.03
C VAL A 20 -1.98 -4.42 -3.90
N VAL A 21 -1.43 -5.63 -3.79
CA VAL A 21 0.02 -5.87 -3.73
C VAL A 21 0.47 -6.63 -4.96
N GLY A 22 1.58 -6.18 -5.55
CA GLY A 22 2.26 -6.83 -6.66
C GLY A 22 3.61 -7.37 -6.21
N GLY A 23 3.94 -8.60 -6.61
CA GLY A 23 5.14 -9.28 -6.14
C GLY A 23 5.42 -10.57 -6.91
N GLN A 24 6.41 -11.33 -6.42
CA GLN A 24 6.85 -12.58 -7.04
C GLN A 24 7.11 -13.64 -5.97
N PHE A 25 6.99 -14.92 -6.35
CA PHE A 25 7.40 -16.01 -5.48
C PHE A 25 8.92 -16.19 -5.53
N ASN A 26 9.56 -16.27 -4.36
CA ASN A 26 10.98 -16.62 -4.29
C ASN A 26 11.21 -18.13 -4.42
N SER A 27 12.48 -18.55 -4.44
CA SER A 27 12.88 -19.97 -4.50
C SER A 27 12.36 -20.81 -3.33
N ARG A 28 11.96 -20.18 -2.22
CA ARG A 28 11.34 -20.81 -1.04
C ARG A 28 9.81 -20.86 -1.13
N LYS A 29 9.22 -20.55 -2.30
CA LYS A 29 7.77 -20.49 -2.55
C LYS A 29 7.02 -19.50 -1.64
N GLN A 30 7.68 -18.43 -1.23
CA GLN A 30 7.05 -17.33 -0.49
C GLN A 30 6.73 -16.18 -1.43
N PHE A 31 5.54 -15.58 -1.30
CA PHE A 31 5.19 -14.39 -2.06
C PHE A 31 5.91 -13.17 -1.45
N VAL A 32 6.81 -12.58 -2.23
CA VAL A 32 7.58 -11.39 -1.88
C VAL A 32 6.94 -10.18 -2.55
N VAL A 33 6.34 -9.30 -1.75
CA VAL A 33 5.75 -8.06 -2.23
C VAL A 33 6.85 -7.08 -2.65
N GLN A 34 6.68 -6.44 -3.81
CA GLN A 34 7.60 -5.43 -4.34
C GLN A 34 6.94 -4.07 -4.54
N LYS A 35 5.61 -4.05 -4.74
CA LYS A 35 4.84 -2.82 -4.96
C LYS A 35 3.43 -2.96 -4.37
N TYR A 36 2.81 -1.84 -4.07
CA TYR A 36 1.40 -1.77 -3.72
C TYR A 36 0.72 -0.60 -4.44
N ALA A 37 -0.61 -0.64 -4.45
CA ALA A 37 -1.46 0.46 -4.86
C ALA A 37 -2.72 0.49 -3.97
N VAL A 38 -3.26 1.69 -3.72
CA VAL A 38 -4.54 1.86 -3.02
C VAL A 38 -5.68 1.65 -4.00
N VAL A 39 -6.72 0.92 -3.58
CA VAL A 39 -7.96 0.79 -4.34
C VAL A 39 -8.86 1.96 -4.00
N GLY A 40 -9.03 2.89 -4.96
CA GLY A 40 -9.79 4.12 -4.78
C GLY A 40 -8.89 5.32 -4.49
N LYS A 41 -9.40 6.31 -3.75
CA LYS A 41 -8.64 7.52 -3.38
C LYS A 41 -7.69 7.23 -2.22
N THR A 42 -6.49 7.77 -2.29
CA THR A 42 -5.54 7.73 -1.17
C THR A 42 -5.99 8.66 -0.05
N LYS A 43 -5.48 8.44 1.17
CA LYS A 43 -5.79 9.29 2.32
C LYS A 43 -5.45 10.76 2.06
N ILE A 44 -4.27 11.03 1.52
CA ILE A 44 -3.84 12.39 1.15
C ILE A 44 -4.76 13.06 0.13
N MET A 45 -5.29 12.32 -0.85
CA MET A 45 -6.26 12.87 -1.82
C MET A 45 -7.56 13.28 -1.13
N MET A 46 -8.06 12.46 -0.21
CA MET A 46 -9.29 12.80 0.53
C MET A 46 -9.08 14.00 1.45
N GLU A 47 -7.93 14.10 2.12
CA GLU A 47 -7.59 15.24 2.98
C GLU A 47 -7.46 16.55 2.17
N PHE A 48 -6.87 16.48 0.97
CA PHE A 48 -6.80 17.63 0.08
C PHE A 48 -8.19 18.08 -0.40
N GLU A 49 -9.05 17.15 -0.81
CA GLU A 49 -10.42 17.46 -1.23
C GLU A 49 -11.25 18.11 -0.11
N GLN A 50 -11.07 17.67 1.14
CA GLN A 50 -11.74 18.28 2.30
C GLN A 50 -11.25 19.71 2.60
N THR A 51 -10.02 20.05 2.22
CA THR A 51 -9.44 21.38 2.48
C THR A 51 -9.87 22.42 1.44
N VAL A 52 -10.37 21.98 0.28
CA VAL A 52 -10.82 22.85 -0.82
C VAL A 52 -12.29 23.29 -0.66
N ILE A 53 -13.00 22.75 0.34
CA ILE A 53 -14.39 23.10 0.70
C ILE A 53 -14.37 24.02 1.92
#